data_AF-A0A3D3HTQ8-F1
#
_entry.id   AF-A0A3D3HTQ8-F1
#
_cell.length_a   1.000
_cell.length_b   1.000
_cell.length_c   1.000
_cell.angle_alpha   90.00
_cell.angle_beta   90.00
_cell.angle_gamma   90.00
#
_symmetry.space_group_name_H-M   'P 1'
#
loop_
_entity.id
_entity.type
_entity.pdbx_description
1 polymer ?
#
loop_
_entity_poly.entity_id
_entity_poly.type
_entity_poly.pdbx_seq_one_letter_code
_entity_poly.pdbx_strand_id
1 'polypeptide(L)' 'MEKLLTVKEVAKILRVSEKTIFRYIKAGELKAFKVKKGGHWRVKVSDLNKLTSKN' A
#
# COMPACT_ATOMS: atom_id res chain seq x y z
N MET A 1 16.14 8.64 1.81
CA MET A 1 15.57 7.72 0.80
C MET A 1 14.22 7.25 1.31
N GLU A 2 13.13 7.47 0.57
CA GLU A 2 11.79 7.06 1.03
C GLU A 2 11.62 5.54 0.88
N LYS A 3 11.22 4.85 1.96
CA LYS A 3 11.02 3.40 1.95
C LYS A 3 9.73 3.05 1.21
N LEU A 4 9.85 2.08 0.30
CA LEU A 4 8.73 1.54 -0.47
C LEU A 4 8.40 0.14 0.02
N LEU A 5 7.10 -0.10 0.20
CA LEU A 5 6.55 -1.38 0.60
C LEU A 5 5.83 -2.04 -0.58
N THR A 6 5.90 -3.36 -0.64
CA THR A 6 5.05 -4.19 -1.47
C THR A 6 3.65 -4.31 -0.88
N VAL A 7 2.68 -4.72 -1.70
CA VAL A 7 1.32 -5.03 -1.23
C VAL A 7 1.33 -6.08 -0.12
N LYS A 8 2.18 -7.10 -0.25
CA LYS A 8 2.34 -8.16 0.75
C LYS A 8 2.85 -7.63 2.10
N GLU A 9 3.82 -6.73 2.09
CA GLU A 9 4.33 -6.11 3.32
C GLU A 9 3.27 -5.24 3.99
N VAL A 10 2.54 -4.44 3.21
CA VAL A 10 1.45 -3.61 3.74
C VAL A 10 0.34 -4.49 4.34
N ALA A 11 -0.03 -5.56 3.65
CA ALA A 11 -1.01 -6.53 4.14
C ALA A 11 -0.59 -7.15 5.49
N LYS A 12 0.70 -7.51 5.62
CA LYS A 12 1.28 -8.04 6.86
C LYS A 12 1.24 -7.01 7.99
N ILE A 13 1.56 -5.74 7.71
CA ILE A 13 1.55 -4.65 8.70
C ILE A 13 0.13 -4.41 9.23
N LEU A 14 -0.85 -4.31 8.32
CA LEU A 14 -2.24 -4.02 8.67
C LEU A 14 -3.02 -5.27 9.12
N ARG A 15 -2.40 -6.46 9.08
CA ARG A 15 -3.03 -7.76 9.39
C ARG A 15 -4.31 -8.01 8.57
N VAL A 16 -4.27 -7.67 7.28
CA VAL A 16 -5.37 -7.90 6.33
C VAL A 16 -4.89 -8.69 5.13
N SER A 17 -5.81 -9.16 4.29
CA SER A 17 -5.46 -9.84 3.04
C SER A 17 -4.88 -8.88 2.00
N GLU A 18 -4.04 -9.38 1.07
CA GLU A 18 -3.60 -8.58 -0.09
C GLU A 18 -4.78 -8.09 -0.94
N LYS A 19 -5.87 -8.86 -1.02
CA LYS A 19 -7.12 -8.46 -1.68
C LYS A 19 -7.72 -7.20 -1.05
N THR A 20 -7.67 -7.09 0.27
CA THR A 20 -8.10 -5.89 1.01
C THR A 20 -7.24 -4.68 0.63
N ILE A 21 -5.92 -4.85 0.54
CA ILE A 21 -5.01 -3.77 0.12
C ILE A 21 -5.32 -3.32 -1.32
N PHE A 22 -5.54 -4.26 -2.25
CA PHE A 22 -5.96 -3.91 -3.60
C PHE A 22 -7.30 -3.19 -3.63
N ARG A 23 -8.25 -3.53 -2.75
CA ARG A 23 -9.52 -2.80 -2.61
C ARG A 23 -9.26 -1.36 -2.17
N TYR A 24 -8.43 -1.12 -1.16
CA TYR A 24 -8.08 0.24 -0.72
C TYR A 24 -7.40 1.06 -1.81
N ILE A 25 -6.51 0.43 -2.60
CA ILE A 25 -5.88 1.10 -3.75
C ILE A 25 -6.93 1.47 -4.81
N LYS A 26 -7.83 0.53 -5.16
CA LYS A 26 -8.89 0.77 -6.15
C LYS A 26 -9.91 1.82 -5.69
N ALA A 27 -10.21 1.86 -4.40
CA ALA A 27 -11.10 2.84 -3.79
C ALA A 27 -10.45 4.22 -3.61
N GLY A 28 -9.14 4.36 -3.83
CA GLY A 28 -8.39 5.60 -3.59
C GLY A 28 -8.07 5.88 -2.13
N GLU A 29 -8.38 4.95 -1.22
CA GLU A 29 -8.11 5.04 0.21
C GLU A 29 -6.61 4.89 0.52
N LEU A 30 -5.90 4.07 -0.27
CA LEU A 30 -4.45 3.88 -0.14
C LEU A 30 -3.74 4.28 -1.42
N LYS A 31 -2.89 5.31 -1.35
CA LYS A 31 -2.04 5.70 -2.48
C LYS A 31 -0.97 4.63 -2.73
N ALA A 32 -0.92 4.16 -3.96
CA ALA A 32 0.08 3.22 -4.45
C ALA A 32 0.42 3.56 -5.91
N PHE A 33 1.61 3.18 -6.35
CA PHE A 33 2.01 3.34 -7.75
C PHE A 33 2.52 2.02 -8.32
N LYS A 34 2.26 1.83 -9.61
CA LYS A 34 2.71 0.64 -10.33
C LYS A 34 4.11 0.90 -10.87
N VAL A 35 5.05 0.02 -10.54
CA VAL A 35 6.42 0.08 -11.06
C VAL A 35 6.40 -0.44 -12.50
N LYS A 36 6.92 0.36 -13.44
CA LYS A 36 6.95 0.02 -14.87
C LYS A 36 7.70 -1.29 -15.14
N LYS A 37 8.75 -1.57 -14.37
CA LYS A 37 9.50 -2.84 -14.43
C LYS A 37 8.83 -3.88 -13.52
N GLY A 38 8.24 -4.91 -14.11
CA GLY A 38 7.65 -6.06 -13.40
C GLY A 38 6.19 -5.88 -12.94
N GLY A 39 5.57 -4.72 -13.18
CA GLY A 39 4.13 -4.52 -12.96
C GLY A 39 3.69 -4.59 -11.49
N HIS A 40 4.63 -4.60 -10.55
CA HIS A 40 4.33 -4.67 -9.12
C HIS A 40 3.89 -3.31 -8.57
N TRP A 41 2.99 -3.36 -7.59
CA TRP A 41 2.59 -2.19 -6.83
C TRP A 41 3.60 -1.86 -5.72
N ARG A 42 3.79 -0.57 -5.49
CA ARG A 42 4.56 -0.04 -4.37
C ARG A 42 3.76 1.02 -3.62
N VAL A 43 3.88 0.98 -2.31
CA VAL A 43 3.22 1.89 -1.37
C VAL A 43 4.31 2.62 -0.61
N LYS A 44 4.20 3.94 -0.50
CA LYS A 44 5.10 4.73 0.34
C LYS A 44 4.73 4.52 1.80
N VAL A 45 5.73 4.41 2.68
CA VAL A 45 5.46 4.34 4.14
C VAL A 45 4.67 5.57 4.61
N SER A 46 4.94 6.74 4.06
CA SER A 46 4.20 7.97 4.36
C SER A 46 2.70 7.88 4.04
N ASP A 47 2.34 7.23 2.93
CA ASP A 47 0.94 7.05 2.54
C ASP A 47 0.26 5.94 3.36
N LEU A 48 0.99 4.90 3.77
CA LEU A 48 0.49 3.91 4.73
C LEU A 48 0.18 4.56 6.08
N ASN A 49 1.08 5.41 6.59
CA ASN A 49 0.88 6.10 7.87
C ASN A 49 -0.36 7.00 7.82
N LYS A 50 -0.60 7.70 6.70
CA LYS A 50 -1.83 8.52 6.53
C LYS A 50 -3.11 7.69 6.59
N LEU A 51 -3.08 6.43 6.14
CA LEU A 51 -4.22 5.53 6.24
C LEU A 51 -4.51 5.17 7.70
N THR A 52 -3.47 4.90 8.50
CA THR A 52 -3.62 4.47 9.90
C THR A 52 -3.82 5.61 10.89
N SER A 53 -3.33 6.81 10.58
CA SER A 53 -3.51 8.01 11.42
C SER A 53 -4.89 8.67 11.27
N LYS A 54 -5.81 8.06 10.51
CA LYS A 54 -7.15 8.61 10.26
C LYS A 54 -8.18 8.29 11.37
N ASN A 55 -7.72 7.87 12.54
CA ASN A 55 -8.53 7.61 13.73
C ASN A 55 -8.37 8.73 14.75
#